data_AF-A0A0B1T654-F1
#
_entry.id   AF-A0A0B1T654-F1
#
_cell.length_a   1.000
_cell.length_b   1.000
_cell.length_c   1.000
_cell.angle_alpha   90.00
_cell.angle_beta   90.00
_cell.angle_gamma   90.00
#
_symmetry.space_group_name_H-M   'P 1'
#
loop_
_entity.id
_entity.type
_entity.pdbx_description
1 polymer ?
#
loop_
_entity_poly.entity_id
_entity_poly.type
_entity_poly.pdbx_seq_one_letter_code
_entity_poly.pdbx_strand_id
1 'polypeptide(L)'
;MSTVKVPSSGRGPTTSPMTPKSGFEKVTKPGGSTSGILSASDCPRAAKYGNGPPPSCTMPSDPNNLPPSRLEEWFTKDVFEDLFPFANLGWGSNPCFPYSYEAFVIAARYFPNFGTSSSNSIYTPSENVRRDLAAFFAHAVQETGENNAALYDGSRSVSEANDCFYRGGFYNWFEGGPVSSFLDQSSPGYSPKDGDKCIAAGL
;
A
#
# COMPACT_ATOMS: atom_id res chain seq x y z
N MET A 1 -52.49 32.27 31.99
CA MET A 1 -51.30 32.98 31.48
C MET A 1 -50.12 32.60 32.36
N SER A 2 -49.28 31.67 31.90
CA SER A 2 -48.02 31.32 32.56
C SER A 2 -46.92 31.35 31.51
N THR A 3 -45.97 32.25 31.72
CA THR A 3 -44.79 32.50 30.90
C THR A 3 -43.71 31.47 31.23
N VAL A 4 -43.24 30.73 30.22
CA VAL A 4 -42.05 29.89 30.30
C VAL A 4 -40.85 30.69 29.80
N LYS A 5 -39.84 30.83 30.67
CA LYS A 5 -38.59 31.56 30.45
C LYS A 5 -37.57 30.60 29.82
N VAL A 6 -37.07 30.91 28.63
CA VAL A 6 -35.98 30.16 27.97
C VAL A 6 -34.63 30.70 28.44
N PRO A 7 -33.67 29.88 28.90
CA PRO A 7 -32.34 30.35 29.27
C PRO A 7 -31.43 30.55 28.04
N SER A 8 -30.58 31.57 28.11
CA SER A 8 -29.60 31.97 27.10
C SER A 8 -28.50 30.94 26.90
N SER A 9 -28.19 30.61 25.64
CA SER A 9 -27.02 29.84 25.24
C SER A 9 -25.73 30.67 25.39
N GLY A 10 -24.73 30.10 26.05
CA GLY A 10 -23.40 30.67 26.22
C GLY A 10 -22.56 30.63 24.95
N ARG A 11 -21.67 31.63 24.82
CA ARG A 11 -20.63 31.76 23.79
C ARG A 11 -19.65 30.58 23.83
N GLY A 12 -19.49 29.90 22.70
CA GLY A 12 -18.36 28.99 22.45
C GLY A 12 -17.07 29.75 22.15
N PRO A 13 -15.89 29.14 22.36
CA PRO A 13 -14.60 29.79 22.14
C PRO A 13 -14.22 29.85 20.66
N THR A 14 -13.71 31.00 20.25
CA THR A 14 -13.22 31.37 18.92
C THR A 14 -11.90 30.65 18.60
N THR A 15 -11.87 29.85 17.53
CA THR A 15 -10.63 29.29 16.97
C THR A 15 -9.96 30.31 16.05
N SER A 16 -8.67 30.55 16.26
CA SER A 16 -7.84 31.39 15.37
C SER A 16 -7.32 30.56 14.18
N PRO A 17 -7.16 31.15 12.97
CA PRO A 17 -6.64 30.43 11.81
C PRO A 17 -5.10 30.35 11.82
N MET A 18 -4.56 29.14 11.63
CA MET A 18 -3.13 28.91 11.38
C MET A 18 -2.75 29.23 9.93
N THR A 19 -1.65 29.94 9.76
CA THR A 19 -1.08 30.36 8.46
C THR A 19 -0.25 29.22 7.83
N PRO A 20 -0.30 28.99 6.50
CA PRO A 20 0.50 27.93 5.87
C PRO A 20 1.97 28.33 5.74
N LYS A 21 2.88 27.45 6.16
CA LYS A 21 4.32 27.60 5.90
C LYS A 21 4.61 27.21 4.45
N SER A 22 5.16 28.15 3.69
CA SER A 22 5.72 27.92 2.37
C SER A 22 7.18 27.47 2.49
N GLY A 23 7.58 26.47 1.70
CA GLY A 23 8.97 26.05 1.58
C GLY A 23 9.09 24.73 0.84
N PHE A 24 9.43 24.80 -0.44
CA PHE A 24 9.98 23.66 -1.18
C PHE A 24 11.39 23.39 -0.62
N GLU A 25 11.56 22.32 0.15
CA GLU A 25 12.89 21.79 0.44
C GLU A 25 13.34 20.86 -0.69
N LYS A 26 14.52 21.17 -1.24
CA LYS A 26 15.26 20.34 -2.19
C LYS A 26 15.48 18.95 -1.58
N VAL A 27 15.03 17.91 -2.28
CA VAL A 27 15.42 16.53 -1.97
C VAL A 27 16.90 16.38 -2.32
N THR A 28 17.74 16.56 -1.30
CA THR A 28 19.14 16.16 -1.34
C THR A 28 19.16 14.67 -1.04
N LYS A 29 19.80 13.85 -1.89
CA LYS A 29 20.08 12.43 -1.57
C LYS A 29 20.83 12.36 -0.24
N PRO A 30 20.35 11.62 0.78
CA PRO A 30 21.19 11.23 1.89
C PRO A 30 21.53 9.75 1.76
N GLY A 31 22.78 9.46 1.38
CA GLY A 31 23.45 8.33 2.00
C GLY A 31 23.67 8.70 3.47
N GLY A 32 22.96 8.02 4.38
CA GLY A 32 23.02 8.30 5.80
C GLY A 32 21.69 8.04 6.49
N SER A 33 21.65 6.98 7.30
CA SER A 33 20.53 6.56 8.16
C SER A 33 19.86 7.74 8.87
N THR A 34 18.66 8.12 8.44
CA THR A 34 17.76 9.02 9.16
C THR A 34 16.76 8.20 9.96
N SER A 35 16.87 8.26 11.29
CA SER A 35 15.89 7.90 12.33
C SER A 35 14.67 7.03 11.93
N GLY A 36 14.68 5.77 12.37
CA GLY A 36 13.49 5.15 12.98
C GLY A 36 12.59 4.24 12.14
N ILE A 37 12.92 3.96 10.87
CA ILE A 37 12.17 2.98 10.06
C ILE A 37 13.15 1.92 9.56
N LEU A 38 12.95 0.66 9.97
CA LEU A 38 13.71 -0.50 9.49
C LEU A 38 13.54 -0.69 7.98
N SER A 39 14.57 -1.15 7.26
CA SER A 39 14.45 -1.53 5.85
C SER A 39 13.78 -2.90 5.66
N ALA A 40 13.30 -3.23 4.47
CA ALA A 40 12.76 -4.57 4.20
C ALA A 40 13.77 -5.70 4.47
N SER A 41 15.07 -5.44 4.26
CA SER A 41 16.13 -6.42 4.55
C SER A 41 16.35 -6.70 6.03
N ASP A 42 15.87 -5.83 6.92
CA ASP A 42 15.96 -6.00 8.37
C ASP A 42 14.78 -6.82 8.93
N CYS A 43 13.75 -7.06 8.10
CA CYS A 43 12.60 -7.86 8.45
C CYS A 43 12.81 -9.35 8.16
N PRO A 44 12.05 -10.26 8.81
CA PRO A 44 12.07 -11.67 8.47
C PRO A 44 11.83 -11.88 6.98
N ARG A 45 12.56 -12.81 6.38
CA ARG A 45 12.32 -13.18 4.98
C ARG A 45 10.94 -13.82 4.85
N ALA A 46 10.21 -13.42 3.81
CA ALA A 46 8.97 -14.08 3.44
C ALA A 46 9.20 -15.58 3.19
N ALA A 47 8.24 -16.39 3.63
CA ALA A 47 8.08 -17.72 3.08
C ALA A 47 7.68 -17.60 1.60
N LYS A 48 8.24 -18.45 0.75
CA LYS A 48 7.96 -18.45 -0.69
C LYS A 48 7.04 -19.60 -1.03
N TYR A 49 5.91 -19.29 -1.63
CA TYR A 49 4.92 -20.29 -2.04
C TYR A 49 4.78 -20.32 -3.57
N GLY A 50 4.33 -21.46 -4.09
CA GLY A 50 4.17 -21.64 -5.53
C GLY A 50 5.48 -21.63 -6.32
N ASN A 51 5.32 -21.54 -7.63
CA ASN A 51 6.46 -21.39 -8.53
C ASN A 51 6.91 -19.92 -8.53
N GLY A 52 8.22 -19.71 -8.42
CA GLY A 52 8.81 -18.39 -8.61
C GLY A 52 8.64 -17.85 -10.03
N PRO A 53 9.06 -16.60 -10.27
CA PRO A 53 8.88 -15.97 -11.57
C PRO A 53 9.60 -16.79 -12.65
N PRO A 54 9.01 -16.93 -13.84
CA PRO A 54 9.65 -17.65 -14.94
C PRO A 54 10.94 -16.92 -15.36
N PRO A 55 11.91 -17.60 -15.99
CA PRO A 55 13.13 -16.96 -16.50
C PRO A 55 12.86 -15.85 -17.53
N SER A 56 11.73 -15.91 -18.21
CA SER A 56 11.29 -14.93 -19.20
C SER A 56 9.76 -14.84 -19.23
N CYS A 57 9.24 -13.65 -19.48
CA CYS A 57 7.81 -13.40 -19.70
C CYS A 57 7.62 -12.23 -20.69
N THR A 58 6.38 -12.03 -21.13
CA THR A 58 5.99 -10.79 -21.80
C THR A 58 5.97 -9.67 -20.76
N MET A 59 6.76 -8.62 -20.99
CA MET A 59 6.81 -7.48 -20.09
C MET A 59 5.49 -6.71 -20.08
N PRO A 60 5.07 -6.16 -18.93
CA PRO A 60 3.90 -5.28 -18.87
C PRO A 60 4.07 -4.08 -19.82
N SER A 61 3.04 -3.81 -20.61
CA SER A 61 3.01 -2.70 -21.55
C SER A 61 1.69 -1.96 -21.47
N ASP A 62 1.73 -0.64 -21.51
CA ASP A 62 0.52 0.18 -21.58
C ASP A 62 -0.06 0.15 -23.01
N PRO A 63 -1.27 -0.40 -23.22
CA PRO A 63 -1.86 -0.48 -24.55
C PRO A 63 -2.17 0.89 -25.16
N ASN A 64 -2.36 1.93 -24.35
CA ASN A 64 -2.64 3.29 -24.82
C ASN A 64 -1.43 4.22 -24.72
N ASN A 65 -0.29 3.71 -24.25
CA ASN A 65 0.97 4.45 -24.13
C ASN A 65 0.79 5.83 -23.45
N LEU A 66 0.03 5.86 -22.35
CA LEU A 66 -0.24 7.08 -21.60
C LEU A 66 1.06 7.65 -21.02
N PRO A 67 1.15 8.99 -20.90
CA PRO A 67 2.33 9.62 -20.32
C PRO A 67 2.51 9.21 -18.85
N PRO A 68 3.76 9.19 -18.35
CA PRO A 68 4.03 8.94 -16.93
C PRO A 68 3.25 9.86 -15.99
N SER A 69 2.76 9.29 -14.89
CA SER A 69 2.13 10.05 -13.81
C SER A 69 3.18 10.77 -12.98
N ARG A 70 2.84 11.94 -12.42
CA ARG A 70 3.70 12.65 -11.45
C ARG A 70 3.98 11.83 -10.19
N LEU A 71 3.14 10.83 -9.91
CA LEU A 71 3.37 9.83 -8.87
C LEU A 71 4.75 9.15 -9.03
N GLU A 72 5.14 8.86 -10.28
CA GLU A 72 6.37 8.15 -10.63
C GLU A 72 7.63 8.97 -10.29
N GLU A 73 7.51 10.29 -10.05
CA GLU A 73 8.62 11.17 -9.65
C GLU A 73 9.15 10.87 -8.24
N TRP A 74 8.32 10.33 -7.35
CA TRP A 74 8.66 10.15 -5.94
C TRP A 74 8.31 8.77 -5.39
N PHE A 75 7.35 8.08 -5.98
CA PHE A 75 7.02 6.69 -5.66
C PHE A 75 7.71 5.78 -6.67
N THR A 76 8.99 5.51 -6.41
CA THR A 76 9.87 4.76 -7.31
C THR A 76 9.70 3.26 -7.13
N LYS A 77 10.29 2.48 -8.06
CA LYS A 77 10.37 1.02 -7.96
C LYS A 77 10.97 0.57 -6.63
N ASP A 78 12.07 1.19 -6.21
CA ASP A 78 12.73 0.86 -4.93
C ASP A 78 11.80 1.08 -3.73
N VAL A 79 10.98 2.14 -3.74
CA VAL A 79 10.00 2.40 -2.68
C VAL A 79 8.91 1.32 -2.68
N PHE A 80 8.42 0.93 -3.87
CA PHE A 80 7.41 -0.13 -3.98
C PHE A 80 7.97 -1.48 -3.50
N GLU A 81 9.18 -1.84 -3.90
CA GLU A 81 9.85 -3.09 -3.53
C GLU A 81 10.18 -3.15 -2.04
N ASP A 82 10.56 -2.02 -1.45
CA ASP A 82 10.77 -1.90 -0.01
C ASP A 82 9.44 -2.06 0.75
N LEU A 83 8.35 -1.42 0.30
CA LEU A 83 7.05 -1.48 1.00
C LEU A 83 6.34 -2.83 0.86
N PHE A 84 6.52 -3.54 -0.25
CA PHE A 84 5.82 -4.80 -0.53
C PHE A 84 6.78 -5.97 -0.76
N PRO A 85 7.69 -6.25 0.19
CA PRO A 85 8.70 -7.29 0.03
C PRO A 85 8.08 -8.69 -0.01
N PHE A 86 6.85 -8.81 0.48
CA PHE A 86 6.09 -10.04 0.61
C PHE A 86 5.08 -10.24 -0.54
N ALA A 87 5.00 -9.32 -1.51
CA ALA A 87 4.11 -9.45 -2.66
C ALA A 87 4.34 -10.75 -3.44
N ASN A 88 3.32 -11.17 -4.21
CA ASN A 88 3.36 -12.36 -5.05
C ASN A 88 3.81 -13.61 -4.27
N LEU A 89 3.10 -13.92 -3.18
CA LEU A 89 3.35 -15.13 -2.37
C LEU A 89 4.79 -15.20 -1.81
N GLY A 90 5.32 -14.05 -1.40
CA GLY A 90 6.66 -13.93 -0.82
C GLY A 90 7.81 -13.88 -1.83
N TRP A 91 7.53 -13.83 -3.14
CA TRP A 91 8.56 -13.67 -4.17
C TRP A 91 8.97 -12.21 -4.41
N GLY A 92 8.20 -11.26 -3.88
CA GLY A 92 8.39 -9.83 -4.10
C GLY A 92 7.87 -9.35 -5.46
N SER A 93 8.04 -8.06 -5.72
CA SER A 93 7.71 -7.46 -7.02
C SER A 93 8.56 -8.09 -8.14
N ASN A 94 7.90 -8.51 -9.22
CA ASN A 94 8.59 -8.96 -10.43
C ASN A 94 7.72 -8.64 -11.65
N PRO A 95 8.27 -8.13 -12.77
CA PRO A 95 7.47 -7.77 -13.94
C PRO A 95 6.67 -8.93 -14.54
N CYS A 96 7.08 -10.18 -14.29
CA CYS A 96 6.37 -11.37 -14.74
C CYS A 96 5.19 -11.78 -13.85
N PHE A 97 4.97 -11.05 -12.77
CA PHE A 97 3.94 -11.29 -11.78
C PHE A 97 2.95 -10.13 -11.70
N PRO A 98 1.71 -10.40 -11.23
CA PRO A 98 0.65 -9.42 -11.29
C PRO A 98 0.88 -8.22 -10.36
N TYR A 99 1.45 -8.42 -9.17
CA TYR A 99 1.79 -7.33 -8.27
C TYR A 99 3.22 -6.85 -8.54
N SER A 100 3.38 -6.04 -9.58
CA SER A 100 4.65 -5.42 -9.97
C SER A 100 4.55 -3.91 -10.00
N TYR A 101 5.68 -3.23 -9.77
CA TYR A 101 5.76 -1.78 -9.92
C TYR A 101 5.33 -1.35 -11.33
N GLU A 102 5.77 -2.08 -12.35
CA GLU A 102 5.44 -1.82 -13.75
C GLU A 102 3.93 -1.86 -14.01
N ALA A 103 3.23 -2.88 -13.52
CA ALA A 103 1.77 -2.95 -13.62
C ALA A 103 1.08 -1.82 -12.85
N PHE A 104 1.57 -1.52 -11.63
CA PHE A 104 1.01 -0.46 -10.79
C PHE A 104 1.10 0.92 -11.46
N VAL A 105 2.26 1.31 -11.99
CA VAL A 105 2.41 2.63 -12.61
C VAL A 105 1.62 2.74 -13.91
N ILE A 106 1.51 1.66 -14.70
CA ILE A 106 0.64 1.63 -15.89
C ILE A 106 -0.81 1.91 -15.46
N ALA A 107 -1.31 1.21 -14.43
CA ALA A 107 -2.67 1.43 -13.94
C ALA A 107 -2.87 2.86 -13.39
N ALA A 108 -1.90 3.39 -12.64
CA ALA A 108 -1.95 4.73 -12.08
C ALA A 108 -2.07 5.83 -13.15
N ARG A 109 -1.50 5.65 -14.34
CA ARG A 109 -1.60 6.63 -15.45
C ARG A 109 -3.03 6.84 -15.95
N TYR A 110 -3.91 5.86 -15.80
CA TYR A 110 -5.33 5.99 -16.14
C TYR A 110 -6.12 6.83 -15.14
N PHE A 111 -5.54 7.13 -13.98
CA PHE A 111 -6.12 7.96 -12.93
C PHE A 111 -5.19 9.14 -12.64
N PRO A 112 -5.13 10.16 -13.51
CA PRO A 112 -4.07 11.19 -13.48
C PRO A 112 -4.02 12.02 -12.18
N ASN A 113 -5.11 12.05 -11.41
CA ASN A 113 -5.20 12.74 -10.13
C ASN A 113 -4.76 11.88 -8.92
N PHE A 114 -4.62 10.56 -9.11
CA PHE A 114 -4.28 9.59 -8.06
C PHE A 114 -2.83 9.78 -7.59
N GLY A 115 -2.66 10.13 -6.32
CA GLY A 115 -1.35 10.40 -5.72
C GLY A 115 -0.58 11.57 -6.36
N THR A 116 -1.29 12.47 -7.05
CA THR A 116 -0.71 13.69 -7.66
C THR A 116 -1.40 14.98 -7.22
N SER A 117 -2.63 14.88 -6.71
CA SER A 117 -3.43 16.03 -6.29
C SER A 117 -4.25 15.70 -5.06
N SER A 118 -4.51 16.71 -4.23
CA SER A 118 -5.40 16.60 -3.08
C SER A 118 -6.03 17.96 -2.79
N SER A 119 -7.31 17.96 -2.41
CA SER A 119 -8.06 19.18 -2.10
C SER A 119 -7.88 19.66 -0.65
N ASN A 120 -7.14 18.90 0.16
CA ASN A 120 -6.95 19.19 1.57
C ASN A 120 -5.91 20.30 1.81
N SER A 121 -6.28 21.34 2.54
CA SER A 121 -5.42 22.50 2.84
C SER A 121 -4.69 22.45 4.19
N ILE A 122 -4.94 21.42 5.00
CA ILE A 122 -4.35 21.23 6.34
C ILE A 122 -2.88 20.79 6.23
N TYR A 123 -2.57 19.95 5.24
CA TYR A 123 -1.23 19.43 5.00
C TYR A 123 -0.58 20.07 3.76
N THR A 124 0.74 19.94 3.65
CA THR A 124 1.45 20.30 2.43
C THR A 124 1.00 19.43 1.26
N PRO A 125 1.13 19.89 0.00
CA PRO A 125 0.78 19.09 -1.16
C PRO A 125 1.46 17.70 -1.17
N SER A 126 2.73 17.63 -0.79
CA SER A 126 3.49 16.37 -0.71
C SER A 126 2.96 15.42 0.37
N GLU A 127 2.63 15.93 1.55
CA GLU A 127 2.07 15.10 2.62
C GLU A 127 0.71 14.53 2.22
N ASN A 128 -0.14 15.35 1.59
CA ASN A 128 -1.45 14.91 1.15
C ASN A 128 -1.37 13.78 0.13
N VAL A 129 -0.59 13.93 -0.95
CA VAL A 129 -0.53 12.91 -1.99
C VAL A 129 0.11 11.61 -1.47
N ARG A 130 1.09 11.71 -0.56
CA ARG A 130 1.69 10.54 0.10
C ARG A 130 0.70 9.87 1.05
N ARG A 131 -0.08 10.64 1.80
CA ARG A 131 -1.14 10.13 2.69
C ARG A 131 -2.23 9.42 1.90
N ASP A 132 -2.67 9.99 0.78
CA ASP A 132 -3.71 9.36 -0.06
C ASP A 132 -3.21 8.05 -0.69
N LEU A 133 -1.95 8.00 -1.14
CA LEU A 133 -1.33 6.76 -1.61
C LEU A 133 -1.16 5.73 -0.48
N ALA A 134 -0.70 6.16 0.70
CA ALA A 134 -0.55 5.28 1.86
C ALA A 134 -1.90 4.71 2.31
N ALA A 135 -2.97 5.51 2.29
CA ALA A 135 -4.32 5.06 2.60
C ALA A 135 -4.84 4.03 1.58
N PHE A 136 -4.61 4.27 0.29
CA PHE A 136 -4.94 3.29 -0.75
C PHE A 136 -4.28 1.94 -0.49
N PHE A 137 -2.97 1.93 -0.22
CA PHE A 137 -2.25 0.69 0.04
C PHE A 137 -2.59 0.06 1.38
N ALA A 138 -2.88 0.84 2.42
CA ALA A 138 -3.35 0.29 3.68
C ALA A 138 -4.63 -0.53 3.50
N HIS A 139 -5.58 -0.03 2.70
CA HIS A 139 -6.76 -0.81 2.32
C HIS A 139 -6.40 -2.02 1.47
N ALA A 140 -5.61 -1.85 0.40
CA ALA A 140 -5.23 -2.98 -0.46
C ALA A 140 -4.52 -4.11 0.32
N VAL A 141 -3.64 -3.77 1.25
CA VAL A 141 -2.96 -4.72 2.14
C VAL A 141 -3.92 -5.29 3.16
N GLN A 142 -4.87 -4.53 3.70
CA GLN A 142 -5.88 -5.13 4.58
C GLN A 142 -6.70 -6.21 3.84
N GLU A 143 -7.04 -5.99 2.57
CA GLU A 143 -7.83 -6.94 1.77
C GLU A 143 -7.02 -8.15 1.28
N THR A 144 -5.75 -7.97 0.91
CA THR A 144 -4.96 -8.99 0.19
C THR A 144 -3.61 -9.31 0.84
N GLY A 145 -3.37 -8.75 2.01
CA GLY A 145 -2.14 -8.76 2.79
C GLY A 145 -1.78 -10.08 3.46
N GLU A 146 -0.48 -10.37 3.57
CA GLU A 146 0.01 -11.21 4.66
C GLU A 146 0.13 -10.37 5.95
N ASN A 147 -0.92 -10.38 6.78
CA ASN A 147 -0.89 -9.79 8.11
C ASN A 147 -0.26 -10.77 9.12
N ASN A 148 1.07 -10.85 9.15
CA ASN A 148 1.78 -11.81 10.00
C ASN A 148 1.86 -11.35 11.47
N ALA A 149 0.87 -11.74 12.28
CA ALA A 149 0.84 -11.44 13.70
C ALA A 149 2.00 -12.07 14.50
N ALA A 150 2.70 -13.07 13.97
CA ALA A 150 3.84 -13.71 14.65
C ALA A 150 5.02 -12.75 14.84
N LEU A 151 5.05 -11.60 14.14
CA LEU A 151 6.05 -10.55 14.35
C LEU A 151 6.04 -9.98 15.78
N TYR A 152 4.94 -10.16 16.52
CA TYR A 152 4.76 -9.67 17.90
C TYR A 152 4.98 -10.75 18.98
N ASP A 153 5.78 -11.78 18.68
CA ASP A 153 6.10 -12.88 19.61
C ASP A 153 7.01 -12.48 20.80
N GLY A 154 7.46 -11.22 20.85
CA GLY A 154 8.37 -10.69 21.88
C GLY A 154 9.85 -10.83 21.55
N SER A 155 10.22 -11.41 20.40
CA SER A 155 11.61 -11.46 19.91
C SER A 155 12.13 -10.11 19.37
N ARG A 156 11.22 -9.16 19.14
CA ARG A 156 11.48 -7.81 18.61
C ARG A 156 10.82 -6.76 19.50
N SER A 157 11.33 -5.54 19.45
CA SER A 157 10.60 -4.41 20.03
C SER A 157 9.31 -4.16 19.24
N VAL A 158 8.33 -3.51 19.89
CA VAL A 158 7.05 -3.17 19.24
C VAL A 158 7.27 -2.29 18.00
N SER A 159 8.26 -1.39 18.02
CA SER A 159 8.57 -0.55 16.86
C SER A 159 9.07 -1.37 15.68
N GLU A 160 10.01 -2.28 15.92
CA GLU A 160 10.54 -3.15 14.86
C GLU A 160 9.48 -4.11 14.32
N ALA A 161 8.62 -4.63 15.21
CA ALA A 161 7.49 -5.46 14.81
C ALA A 161 6.50 -4.68 13.93
N ASN A 162 6.16 -3.43 14.31
CA ASN A 162 5.31 -2.54 13.52
C ASN A 162 5.93 -2.23 12.14
N ASP A 163 7.21 -1.88 12.11
CA ASP A 163 7.91 -1.58 10.86
C ASP A 163 7.86 -2.76 9.89
N CYS A 164 8.01 -3.99 10.40
CA CYS A 164 7.89 -5.19 9.57
C CYS A 164 6.44 -5.57 9.26
N PHE A 165 5.49 -5.31 10.16
CA PHE A 165 4.08 -5.64 9.96
C PHE A 165 3.44 -4.76 8.88
N TYR A 166 3.80 -3.47 8.85
CA TYR A 166 3.29 -2.53 7.85
C TYR A 166 4.02 -2.58 6.51
N ARG A 167 5.14 -3.33 6.44
CA ARG A 167 5.68 -3.83 5.18
C ARG A 167 4.75 -4.94 4.71
N GLY A 168 3.69 -4.55 4.00
CA GLY A 168 2.63 -5.45 3.59
C GLY A 168 3.10 -6.48 2.54
N GLY A 169 2.14 -7.27 2.06
CA GLY A 169 2.38 -8.17 0.94
C GLY A 169 1.09 -8.48 0.21
N PHE A 170 1.01 -8.19 -1.09
CA PHE A 170 -0.11 -8.64 -1.91
C PHE A 170 0.00 -10.15 -2.14
N TYR A 171 -0.55 -10.90 -1.21
CA TYR A 171 -0.31 -12.32 -1.06
C TYR A 171 -1.27 -13.14 -1.90
N ASN A 172 -2.54 -12.75 -1.97
CA ASN A 172 -3.56 -13.55 -2.63
C ASN A 172 -4.57 -12.72 -3.41
N TRP A 173 -5.10 -13.35 -4.46
CA TRP A 173 -6.20 -12.83 -5.26
C TRP A 173 -7.55 -12.92 -4.55
N PHE A 174 -7.66 -13.79 -3.55
CA PHE A 174 -8.88 -14.10 -2.80
C PHE A 174 -8.60 -14.19 -1.30
N GLU A 175 -9.57 -13.77 -0.48
CA GLU A 175 -9.50 -13.84 0.98
C GLU A 175 -9.19 -15.26 1.47
N GLY A 176 -8.28 -15.39 2.44
CA GLY A 176 -7.87 -16.67 3.04
C GLY A 176 -6.74 -17.41 2.32
N GLY A 177 -6.32 -16.92 1.16
CA GLY A 177 -5.14 -17.40 0.45
C GLY A 177 -5.15 -18.85 0.01
N PRO A 178 -4.01 -19.56 -0.04
CA PRO A 178 -3.95 -20.88 -0.66
C PRO A 178 -4.66 -21.99 0.11
N VAL A 179 -5.06 -21.69 1.35
CA VAL A 179 -5.90 -22.55 2.19
C VAL A 179 -7.35 -22.07 2.22
N SER A 180 -7.69 -21.06 1.41
CA SER A 180 -9.04 -20.52 1.31
C SER A 180 -10.00 -21.62 0.88
N SER A 181 -11.12 -21.71 1.57
CA SER A 181 -12.22 -22.58 1.17
C SER A 181 -12.85 -22.16 -0.15
N PHE A 182 -12.56 -20.96 -0.67
CA PHE A 182 -13.04 -20.46 -1.95
C PHE A 182 -12.19 -20.92 -3.15
N LEU A 183 -11.11 -21.68 -2.91
CA LEU A 183 -10.24 -22.21 -3.95
C LEU A 183 -10.33 -23.73 -4.07
N ASP A 184 -10.18 -24.23 -5.29
CA ASP A 184 -9.98 -25.66 -5.55
C ASP A 184 -8.67 -26.12 -4.89
N GLN A 185 -8.74 -27.15 -4.05
CA GLN A 185 -7.57 -27.69 -3.34
C GLN A 185 -6.51 -28.27 -4.29
N SER A 186 -6.90 -28.66 -5.51
CA SER A 186 -5.98 -29.10 -6.56
C SER A 186 -5.32 -27.92 -7.30
N SER A 187 -5.84 -26.69 -7.11
CA SER A 187 -5.37 -25.45 -7.73
C SER A 187 -5.46 -24.30 -6.71
N PRO A 188 -4.63 -24.33 -5.65
CA PRO A 188 -4.77 -23.47 -4.46
C PRO A 188 -4.34 -22.01 -4.70
N GLY A 189 -4.44 -21.49 -5.92
CA GLY A 189 -4.19 -20.06 -6.19
C GLY A 189 -2.72 -19.62 -6.17
N TYR A 190 -1.76 -20.56 -6.30
CA TYR A 190 -0.33 -20.23 -6.28
C TYR A 190 0.19 -19.58 -7.57
N SER A 191 -0.60 -19.62 -8.63
CA SER A 191 -0.24 -19.03 -9.92
C SER A 191 -1.43 -18.31 -10.55
N PRO A 192 -1.20 -17.28 -11.39
CA PRO A 192 -2.30 -16.53 -12.00
C PRO A 192 -3.33 -17.40 -12.74
N LYS A 193 -2.88 -18.45 -13.43
CA LYS A 193 -3.74 -19.42 -14.14
C LYS A 193 -4.67 -20.22 -13.20
N ASP A 194 -4.36 -20.29 -11.91
CA ASP A 194 -5.23 -20.97 -10.95
C ASP A 194 -6.51 -20.14 -10.70
N GLY A 195 -6.49 -18.84 -11.00
CA GLY A 195 -7.68 -17.99 -11.02
C GLY A 195 -8.72 -18.37 -12.09
N ASP A 196 -8.36 -19.18 -13.09
CA ASP A 196 -9.31 -19.72 -14.06
C ASP A 196 -10.18 -20.85 -13.47
N LYS A 197 -9.84 -21.32 -12.26
CA LYS A 197 -10.49 -22.44 -11.57
C LYS A 197 -11.14 -21.96 -10.28
N CYS A 198 -12.34 -21.40 -10.41
CA CYS A 198 -13.16 -21.04 -9.26
C CYS A 198 -14.10 -22.20 -8.88
N ILE A 199 -14.33 -22.40 -7.58
CA ILE A 199 -15.47 -23.19 -7.11
C ILE A 199 -16.72 -22.32 -7.07
N ALA A 200 -17.91 -22.92 -7.06
CA ALA A 200 -19.18 -22.20 -7.10
C ALA A 200 -19.39 -21.19 -5.94
N ALA A 201 -18.67 -21.34 -4.82
CA ALA A 201 -18.72 -20.41 -3.70
C ALA A 201 -17.83 -19.17 -3.86
N GLY A 202 -16.95 -19.13 -4.87
CA GLY A 202 -16.09 -17.99 -5.22
C GLY A 202 -16.49 -17.28 -6.52
N LEU A 203 -17.68 -17.59 -7.07
CA LEU A 203 -18.34 -16.91 -8.19
C LEU A 203 -19.45 -16.01 -7.66
#